data_AF-A0A965ZV51-F1
#
_entry.id   AF-A0A965ZV51-F1
#
_cell.length_a   1.000
_cell.length_b   1.000
_cell.length_c   1.000
_cell.angle_alpha   90.00
_cell.angle_beta   90.00
_cell.angle_gamma   90.00
#
_symmetry.space_group_name_H-M   'P 1'
#
loop_
_entity.id
_entity.type
_entity.pdbx_description
1 polymer ?
#
loop_
_entity_poly.entity_id
_entity_poly.type
_entity_poly.pdbx_seq_one_letter_code
_entity_poly.pdbx_strand_id
1 'polypeptide(L)'
;MKFQPIEPEACPDRWIPGKYKVRMLAFHIFPIGWQNVKIELPEDSDEWFVRDNGSGSIAQVWDHLIFIKPERAGTRYVDRVCIDAGILTWPVLLYATLFYRHRQRRWRKLVELGFEPLAPVKADIR
;
A
#
# COMPACT_ATOMS: atom_id res chain seq x y z
N MET A 1 -9.03 -2.68 -3.14
CA MET A 1 -8.43 -1.71 -4.08
C MET A 1 -7.64 -2.48 -5.10
N LYS A 2 -7.77 -2.14 -6.39
CA LYS A 2 -6.91 -2.65 -7.46
C LYS A 2 -6.21 -1.49 -8.13
N PHE A 3 -4.93 -1.66 -8.44
CA PHE A 3 -4.14 -0.71 -9.21
C PHE A 3 -3.90 -1.30 -10.60
N GLN A 4 -4.14 -0.49 -11.63
CA GLN A 4 -3.83 -0.84 -13.01
C GLN A 4 -2.69 0.06 -13.49
N PRO A 5 -1.61 -0.50 -14.03
CA PRO A 5 -0.51 0.29 -14.57
C PRO A 5 -1.00 1.18 -15.71
N ILE A 6 -0.53 2.43 -15.71
CA ILE A 6 -0.66 3.37 -16.83
C ILE A 6 0.73 3.61 -17.41
N GLU A 7 1.71 3.89 -16.54
CA GLU A 7 3.09 4.14 -16.94
C GLU A 7 4.03 3.70 -15.81
N PRO A 8 4.94 2.73 -16.03
CA PRO A 8 5.05 1.85 -17.21
C PRO A 8 3.79 0.97 -17.41
N GLU A 9 3.63 0.38 -18.59
CA GLU A 9 2.43 -0.40 -19.00
C GLU A 9 2.19 -1.68 -18.17
N ALA A 10 3.16 -2.09 -17.38
CA ALA A 10 3.06 -3.20 -16.44
C ALA A 10 3.63 -2.80 -15.07
N CYS A 11 3.04 -3.32 -13.99
CA CYS A 11 3.67 -3.25 -12.68
C CYS A 11 4.92 -4.14 -12.71
N PRO A 12 6.07 -3.66 -12.19
CA PRO A 12 7.28 -4.47 -12.18
C PRO A 12 7.17 -5.59 -11.15
N ASP A 13 7.84 -6.72 -11.41
CA ASP A 13 7.99 -7.79 -10.42
C ASP A 13 8.83 -7.30 -9.22
N ARG A 14 9.80 -6.42 -9.49
CA ARG A 14 10.62 -5.75 -8.47
C ARG A 14 10.48 -4.23 -8.58
N TRP A 15 9.97 -3.62 -7.53
CA TRP A 15 9.89 -2.17 -7.41
C TRP A 15 11.29 -1.59 -7.16
N ILE A 16 11.68 -0.63 -8.00
CA ILE A 16 12.95 0.11 -7.89
C ILE A 16 12.63 1.60 -7.70
N PRO A 17 13.59 2.42 -7.25
CA PRO A 17 13.38 3.86 -7.16
C PRO A 17 12.91 4.44 -8.50
N GLY A 18 11.81 5.18 -8.47
CA GLY A 18 11.15 5.64 -9.69
C GLY A 18 9.70 6.06 -9.49
N LYS A 19 9.07 6.54 -10.57
CA LYS A 19 7.69 6.98 -10.58
C LYS A 19 6.85 6.03 -11.43
N TYR A 20 5.73 5.57 -10.86
CA TYR A 20 4.80 4.64 -11.47
C TYR A 20 3.40 5.25 -11.42
N LYS A 21 2.82 5.54 -12.57
CA LYS A 21 1.45 6.04 -12.67
C LYS A 21 0.49 4.88 -12.79
N VAL A 22 -0.50 4.85 -11.91
CA VAL A 22 -1.52 3.79 -11.84
C VAL A 22 -2.92 4.38 -11.83
N ARG A 23 -3.88 3.66 -12.41
CA ARG A 23 -5.31 3.88 -12.24
C ARG A 23 -5.80 3.10 -11.02
N MET A 24 -6.61 3.75 -10.20
CA MET A 24 -7.21 3.16 -9.01
C MET A 24 -8.63 2.68 -9.28
N LEU A 25 -8.90 1.42 -8.95
CA LEU A 25 -10.23 0.82 -9.02
C LEU A 25 -10.71 0.40 -7.61
N ALA A 26 -11.74 1.08 -7.12
CA ALA A 26 -12.48 0.66 -5.93
C ALA A 26 -13.28 -0.63 -6.24
N PHE A 27 -13.34 -1.54 -5.26
CA PHE A 27 -13.96 -2.86 -5.42
C PHE A 27 -13.51 -3.64 -6.67
N HIS A 28 -12.32 -3.32 -7.20
CA HIS A 28 -11.74 -3.89 -8.43
C HIS A 28 -12.42 -3.50 -9.74
N ILE A 29 -13.47 -2.65 -9.72
CA ILE A 29 -14.26 -2.30 -10.92
C ILE A 29 -14.54 -0.81 -11.08
N PHE A 30 -14.71 -0.05 -10.00
CA PHE A 30 -15.12 1.36 -10.09
C PHE A 30 -13.88 2.27 -10.18
N PRO A 31 -13.64 2.96 -11.31
CA PRO A 31 -12.52 3.89 -11.42
C PRO A 31 -12.76 5.10 -10.54
N ILE A 32 -11.87 5.32 -9.58
CA ILE A 32 -11.96 6.43 -8.64
C ILE A 32 -10.91 7.52 -8.91
N GLY A 33 -9.93 7.24 -9.77
CA GLY A 33 -8.89 8.21 -10.08
C GLY A 33 -7.57 7.56 -10.49
N TRP A 34 -6.50 8.36 -10.45
CA TRP A 34 -5.13 7.93 -10.69
C TRP A 34 -4.23 8.31 -9.53
N GLN A 35 -3.11 7.60 -9.38
CA GLN A 35 -2.07 7.85 -8.40
C GLN A 35 -0.71 7.66 -9.04
N ASN A 36 0.21 8.57 -8.76
CA ASN A 36 1.64 8.38 -8.92
C ASN A 36 2.14 7.71 -7.66
N VAL A 37 2.69 6.51 -7.78
CA VAL A 37 3.49 5.84 -6.76
C VAL A 37 4.93 6.23 -7.03
N LYS A 38 5.59 6.91 -6.09
CA LYS A 38 6.97 7.35 -6.26
C LYS A 38 7.84 6.65 -5.22
N ILE A 39 8.49 5.57 -5.66
CA ILE A 39 9.34 4.78 -4.80
C ILE A 39 10.66 5.51 -4.60
N GLU A 40 10.98 5.74 -3.34
CA GLU A 40 12.24 6.26 -2.85
C GLU A 40 12.82 5.25 -1.85
N LEU A 41 14.08 4.88 -2.07
CA LEU A 41 14.88 4.11 -1.11
C LEU A 41 15.94 5.08 -0.60
N PRO A 42 15.72 5.75 0.56
CA PRO A 42 16.79 6.44 1.26
C PRO A 42 18.08 5.59 1.33
N GLU A 43 19.24 6.22 1.40
CA GLU A 43 20.50 5.52 1.64
C GLU A 43 20.84 5.65 3.13
N ASP A 44 21.59 4.68 3.68
CA ASP A 44 22.11 4.68 5.06
C ASP A 44 21.10 4.58 6.21
N SER A 45 20.51 3.39 6.42
CA SER A 45 20.04 3.02 7.77
C SER A 45 20.14 1.53 8.03
N ASP A 46 20.41 1.15 9.28
CA ASP A 46 20.39 -0.24 9.76
C ASP A 46 18.97 -0.86 9.69
N GLU A 47 17.95 -0.02 9.51
CA GLU A 47 16.56 -0.42 9.30
C GLU A 47 16.21 -0.45 7.80
N TRP A 48 15.40 -1.42 7.40
CA TRP A 48 14.88 -1.48 6.04
C TRP A 48 13.70 -0.53 5.91
N PHE A 49 13.78 0.41 4.99
CA PHE A 49 12.71 1.36 4.74
C PHE A 49 12.38 1.41 3.24
N VAL A 50 11.13 1.71 2.94
CA VAL A 50 10.67 2.06 1.59
C VAL A 50 9.72 3.22 1.73
N ARG A 51 9.93 4.29 0.97
CA ARG A 51 9.02 5.43 0.91
C ARG A 51 8.30 5.46 -0.42
N ASP A 52 6.99 5.61 -0.37
CA ASP A 52 6.16 6.02 -1.49
C ASP A 52 5.77 7.49 -1.28
N ASN A 53 6.46 8.39 -1.97
CA ASN A 53 6.21 9.84 -1.97
C ASN A 53 5.26 10.21 -3.11
N GLY A 54 4.09 9.58 -3.08
CA GLY A 54 3.10 9.58 -4.13
C GLY A 54 2.20 10.82 -4.14
N SER A 55 1.47 10.97 -5.24
CA SER A 55 0.46 12.01 -5.42
C SER A 55 -0.57 11.56 -6.44
N GLY A 56 -1.84 11.94 -6.27
CA GLY A 56 -2.92 11.43 -7.10
C GLY A 56 -4.07 12.43 -7.27
N SER A 57 -5.09 11.99 -7.99
CA SER A 57 -6.29 12.79 -8.24
C SER A 57 -7.21 12.92 -7.03
N ILE A 58 -7.07 12.03 -6.03
CA ILE A 58 -7.84 12.07 -4.77
C ILE A 58 -7.00 12.67 -3.66
N ALA A 59 -5.83 12.06 -3.38
CA ALA A 59 -4.87 12.55 -2.40
C ALA A 59 -3.76 13.29 -3.12
N GLN A 60 -3.66 14.60 -2.92
CA GLN A 60 -2.60 15.44 -3.49
C GLN A 60 -1.25 15.09 -2.88
N VAL A 61 -1.22 14.77 -1.58
CA VAL A 61 -0.05 14.22 -0.89
C VAL A 61 -0.38 12.83 -0.39
N TRP A 62 0.46 11.88 -0.78
CA TRP A 62 0.47 10.54 -0.24
C TRP A 62 1.91 10.18 0.12
N ASP A 63 2.29 10.39 1.37
CA ASP A 63 3.63 10.07 1.86
C ASP A 63 3.54 8.84 2.76
N HIS A 64 3.79 7.67 2.17
CA HIS A 64 3.72 6.37 2.84
C HIS A 64 5.12 5.83 3.08
N LEU A 65 5.49 5.71 4.35
CA LEU A 65 6.71 5.09 4.81
C LEU A 65 6.42 3.69 5.35
N ILE A 66 7.13 2.71 4.81
CA ILE A 66 7.17 1.34 5.29
C ILE A 66 8.49 1.14 6.01
N PHE A 67 8.44 0.74 7.28
CA PHE A 67 9.61 0.40 8.08
C PHE A 67 9.58 -1.07 8.46
N ILE A 68 10.71 -1.75 8.28
CA ILE A 68 10.90 -3.15 8.60
C ILE A 68 12.20 -3.30 9.37
N LYS A 69 12.13 -3.89 10.56
CA LYS A 69 13.32 -4.18 11.35
C LYS A 69 13.17 -5.44 12.17
N PRO A 70 14.28 -6.14 12.48
CA PRO A 70 14.25 -7.24 13.43
C PRO A 70 13.80 -6.73 14.81
N GLU A 71 12.94 -7.49 15.48
CA GLU A 71 12.49 -7.21 16.85
C GLU A 71 12.37 -8.53 17.62
N ARG A 72 13.34 -8.80 18.51
CA ARG A 72 13.46 -10.06 19.27
C ARG A 72 13.44 -11.29 18.35
N ALA A 73 12.43 -12.14 18.48
CA ALA A 73 12.25 -13.36 17.69
C ALA A 73 11.39 -13.16 16.43
N GLY A 74 11.09 -11.91 16.06
CA GLY A 74 10.24 -11.60 14.93
C GLY A 74 10.64 -10.33 14.21
N THR A 75 9.69 -9.79 13.44
CA THR A 75 9.89 -8.61 12.61
C THR A 75 8.89 -7.54 13.01
N ARG A 76 9.39 -6.34 13.29
CA ARG A 76 8.57 -5.15 13.43
C ARG A 76 8.35 -4.54 12.06
N TYR A 77 7.11 -4.59 11.61
CA TYR A 77 6.65 -3.95 10.39
C TYR A 77 5.72 -2.79 10.74
N VAL A 78 6.01 -1.59 10.24
CA VAL A 78 5.21 -0.38 10.52
C VAL A 78 4.90 0.34 9.21
N ASP A 79 3.63 0.71 9.05
CA ASP A 79 3.18 1.69 8.06
C ASP A 79 2.98 3.05 8.73
N ARG A 80 3.58 4.10 8.18
CA ARG A 80 3.21 5.49 8.48
C ARG A 80 2.75 6.15 7.19
N VAL A 81 1.58 6.77 7.22
CA VAL A 81 1.01 7.42 6.04
C VAL A 81 0.59 8.82 6.39
N CYS A 82 1.17 9.80 5.72
CA CYS A 82 0.72 11.19 5.74
C CYS A 82 -0.11 11.44 4.48
N ILE A 83 -1.33 11.95 4.67
CA ILE A 83 -2.30 12.13 3.59
C ILE A 83 -2.78 13.57 3.60
N ASP A 84 -2.74 14.21 2.45
CA ASP A 84 -3.47 15.44 2.17
C ASP A 84 -4.37 15.23 0.94
N ALA A 85 -5.68 15.40 1.15
CA ALA A 85 -6.69 15.31 0.11
C ALA A 85 -7.66 16.51 0.15
N GLY A 86 -7.22 17.64 0.72
CA GLY A 86 -8.07 18.81 0.92
C GLY A 86 -9.34 18.46 1.70
N ILE A 87 -10.51 18.77 1.13
CA ILE A 87 -11.82 18.51 1.75
C ILE A 87 -12.07 17.00 1.97
N LEU A 88 -11.44 16.14 1.16
CA LEU A 88 -11.58 14.68 1.26
C LEU A 88 -10.62 14.04 2.27
N THR A 89 -9.78 14.82 2.96
CA THR A 89 -8.76 14.29 3.89
C THR A 89 -9.37 13.38 4.95
N TRP A 90 -10.47 13.79 5.59
CA TRP A 90 -11.14 12.98 6.61
C TRP A 90 -11.68 11.64 6.07
N PRO A 91 -12.49 11.62 4.99
CA PRO A 91 -12.88 10.37 4.34
C PRO A 91 -11.71 9.46 3.96
N VAL A 92 -10.64 10.02 3.38
CA VAL A 92 -9.48 9.25 2.94
C VAL A 92 -8.71 8.68 4.13
N LEU A 93 -8.56 9.43 5.22
CA LEU A 93 -7.94 8.94 6.47
C LEU A 93 -8.72 7.78 7.09
N LEU A 94 -10.05 7.88 7.11
CA LEU A 94 -10.90 6.79 7.61
C LEU A 94 -10.73 5.53 6.76
N TYR A 95 -10.81 5.68 5.43
CA TYR A 95 -10.58 4.58 4.50
C TYR A 95 -9.18 3.96 4.67
N ALA A 96 -8.13 4.78 4.70
CA ALA A 96 -6.75 4.32 4.87
C ALA A 96 -6.58 3.55 6.17
N THR A 97 -7.12 4.08 7.28
CA THR A 97 -7.07 3.40 8.59
C THR A 97 -7.68 2.00 8.53
N LEU A 98 -8.88 1.86 7.95
CA LEU A 98 -9.55 0.56 7.80
C LEU A 98 -8.76 -0.37 6.87
N PHE A 99 -8.26 0.15 5.75
CA PHE A 99 -7.48 -0.60 4.77
C PHE A 99 -6.19 -1.16 5.36
N TYR A 100 -5.39 -0.33 6.04
CA TYR A 100 -4.13 -0.78 6.65
C TYR A 100 -4.38 -1.73 7.81
N ARG A 101 -5.42 -1.52 8.64
CA ARG A 101 -5.81 -2.51 9.68
C ARG A 101 -6.16 -3.86 9.07
N HIS A 102 -6.90 -3.89 7.96
CA HIS A 102 -7.22 -5.12 7.25
C HIS A 102 -5.95 -5.79 6.70
N ARG A 103 -5.05 -5.02 6.05
CA ARG A 103 -3.79 -5.52 5.51
C ARG A 103 -2.90 -6.14 6.59
N GLN A 104 -2.73 -5.43 7.71
CA GLN A 104 -1.94 -5.90 8.86
C GLN A 104 -2.50 -7.19 9.47
N ARG A 105 -3.84 -7.33 9.58
CA ARG A 105 -4.47 -8.59 10.01
C ARG A 105 -4.17 -9.74 9.06
N ARG A 106 -4.24 -9.52 7.74
CA ARG A 106 -3.95 -10.55 6.74
C ARG A 106 -2.49 -10.98 6.77
N TRP A 107 -1.58 -10.07 7.03
CA TRP A 107 -0.16 -10.39 7.16
C TRP A 107 0.15 -11.25 8.36
N ARG A 108 -0.46 -10.96 9.53
CA ARG A 108 -0.34 -11.85 10.69
C ARG A 108 -0.84 -13.26 10.38
N LYS A 109 -1.98 -13.38 9.70
CA LYS A 109 -2.49 -14.69 9.25
C LYS A 109 -1.54 -15.40 8.29
N LEU A 110 -0.91 -14.69 7.35
CA LEU A 110 0.10 -15.29 6.48
C LEU A 110 1.28 -15.81 7.29
N VAL A 111 1.76 -15.06 8.29
CA VAL A 111 2.85 -15.50 9.16
C VAL A 111 2.44 -16.73 10.00
N GLU A 112 1.24 -16.74 10.56
CA GLU A 112 0.68 -17.88 11.31
C GLU A 112 0.58 -19.16 10.45
N LEU A 113 0.35 -19.00 9.14
CA LEU A 113 0.27 -20.09 8.18
C LEU A 113 1.61 -20.43 7.51
N GLY A 114 2.74 -19.86 7.96
CA GLY A 114 4.04 -20.13 7.35
C GLY A 114 4.18 -19.65 5.91
N PHE A 115 3.50 -18.54 5.57
CA PHE A 115 3.43 -17.93 4.23
C PHE A 115 2.66 -18.74 3.18
N GLU A 116 1.92 -19.78 3.58
CA GLU A 116 0.97 -20.45 2.70
C GLU A 116 -0.14 -19.48 2.24
N PRO A 117 -0.63 -19.62 0.99
CA PRO A 117 -1.68 -18.76 0.48
C PRO A 117 -2.91 -18.79 1.39
N LEU A 118 -3.41 -17.61 1.75
CA LEU A 118 -4.73 -17.50 2.38
C LEU A 118 -5.74 -18.08 1.37
N ALA A 119 -6.39 -19.20 1.74
CA ALA A 119 -7.43 -19.79 0.91
C ALA A 119 -8.38 -18.69 0.41
N PRO A 120 -8.80 -18.71 -0.87
CA PRO A 120 -9.68 -17.68 -1.40
C PRO A 120 -10.89 -17.58 -0.49
N VAL A 121 -11.23 -16.35 -0.07
CA VAL A 121 -12.51 -16.09 0.58
C VAL A 121 -13.55 -16.54 -0.45
N LYS A 122 -14.13 -17.73 -0.26
CA LYS A 122 -15.37 -18.08 -0.95
C LYS A 122 -16.35 -17.01 -0.52
N ALA A 123 -16.62 -16.04 -1.40
CA ALA A 123 -17.77 -15.19 -1.25
C ALA A 123 -18.97 -16.13 -1.39
N ASP A 124 -19.49 -16.58 -0.25
CA ASP A 124 -20.72 -17.32 -0.17
C ASP A 124 -21.83 -16.30 -0.51
N ILE A 125 -22.06 -16.12 -1.80
CA ILE A 125 -23.23 -15.42 -2.32
C ILE A 125 -24.26 -16.53 -2.54
N ARG A 126 -25.10 -16.73 -1.53
CA ARG A 126 -26.38 -17.43 -1.67
C ARG A 126 -27.34 -16.58 -2.49
#